data_AF-A8H634-F1
#
_entry.id   AF-A8H634-F1
#
_cell.length_a   1.000
_cell.length_b   1.000
_cell.length_c   1.000
_cell.angle_alpha   90.00
_cell.angle_beta   90.00
_cell.angle_gamma   90.00
#
_symmetry.space_group_name_H-M   'P 1'
#
loop_
_entity.id
_entity.type
_entity.pdbx_description
1 polymer ?
#
loop_
_entity_poly.entity_id
_entity_poly.type
_entity_poly.pdbx_seq_one_letter_code
_entity_poly.pdbx_strand_id
1 'polypeptide(L)'
;MTRSTTAYKSLLVSALIAPLPAFAMASDTTNVLLLAITLGGFSLFNLLLNGLFFFTGKYHSRNFAKMHSLIAVIPAIIALFIALIYFDTAGAISMNIGVIIVSIGLSLLPLQLTLSATKAPGKHTALIIALTAILLLIAAYYVAPIAIFAIACAHVALVSQADIKVKFLSITTLVTAYGYIGYWAYQILQYS
;
A
#
# COMPACT_ATOMS: atom_id res chain seq x y z
N MET A 1 -8.00 42.96 13.43
CA MET A 1 -7.46 42.12 12.34
C MET A 1 -7.08 40.74 12.89
N THR A 2 -8.03 39.82 13.07
CA THR A 2 -7.74 38.46 13.61
C THR A 2 -8.69 37.37 13.09
N ARG A 3 -9.56 37.67 12.12
CA ARG A 3 -10.54 36.70 11.58
C ARG A 3 -10.00 35.80 10.46
N SER A 4 -8.83 36.11 9.89
CA SER A 4 -8.30 35.40 8.72
C SER A 4 -7.60 34.08 9.07
N THR A 5 -6.93 33.96 10.21
CA THR A 5 -6.09 32.79 10.51
C THR A 5 -6.91 31.59 11.03
N THR A 6 -8.05 31.85 11.67
CA THR A 6 -8.96 30.80 12.17
C THR A 6 -9.70 30.11 11.03
N ALA A 7 -10.06 30.83 9.96
CA ALA A 7 -10.69 30.27 8.78
C ALA A 7 -9.74 29.30 8.04
N TYR A 8 -8.47 29.66 7.85
CA TYR A 8 -7.46 28.78 7.24
C TYR A 8 -7.17 27.53 8.08
N LYS A 9 -7.11 27.66 9.42
CA LYS A 9 -6.98 26.50 10.31
C LYS A 9 -8.20 25.59 10.24
N SER A 10 -9.42 26.14 10.22
CA SER A 10 -10.63 25.33 10.13
C SER A 10 -10.79 24.65 8.76
N LEU A 11 -10.33 25.28 7.67
CA LEU A 11 -10.32 24.69 6.33
C LEU A 11 -9.24 23.61 6.18
N LEU A 12 -8.06 23.80 6.76
CA LEU A 12 -7.01 22.77 6.82
C LEU A 12 -7.44 21.59 7.69
N VAL A 13 -8.04 21.84 8.86
CA VAL A 13 -8.58 20.79 9.75
C VAL A 13 -9.77 20.08 9.10
N SER A 14 -10.61 20.77 8.33
CA SER A 14 -11.70 20.13 7.59
C SER A 14 -11.22 19.37 6.35
N ALA A 15 -10.06 19.72 5.78
CA ALA A 15 -9.40 18.95 4.71
C ALA A 15 -8.57 17.77 5.24
N LEU A 16 -8.09 17.84 6.48
CA LEU A 16 -7.35 16.78 7.19
C LEU A 16 -8.24 15.80 7.96
N ILE A 17 -9.52 16.13 8.18
CA ILE A 17 -10.51 15.32 8.92
C ILE A 17 -11.77 15.08 8.06
N ALA A 18 -11.64 15.05 6.73
CA ALA A 18 -12.71 14.53 5.89
C ALA A 18 -12.48 13.03 5.65
N PRO A 19 -13.10 12.13 6.43
CA PRO A 19 -13.35 10.79 5.95
C PRO A 19 -14.38 10.94 4.82
N LEU A 20 -13.89 11.16 3.59
CA LEU A 20 -14.76 11.09 2.42
C LEU A 20 -15.29 9.64 2.32
N PRO A 21 -16.58 9.51 1.99
CA PRO A 21 -17.48 8.55 2.61
C PRO A 21 -17.28 7.14 2.04
N ALA A 22 -16.59 6.29 2.79
CA ALA A 22 -16.68 4.84 2.61
C ALA A 22 -17.99 4.26 3.21
N PHE A 23 -18.77 5.09 3.91
CA PHE A 23 -20.02 4.71 4.59
C PHE A 23 -21.24 5.39 3.96
N ALA A 24 -21.50 5.16 2.67
CA ALA A 24 -22.75 5.60 2.06
C ALA A 24 -23.10 4.89 0.74
N MET A 25 -22.91 3.57 0.60
CA MET A 25 -23.39 2.88 -0.61
C MET A 25 -23.80 1.43 -0.30
N ALA A 26 -25.11 1.20 -0.13
CA ALA A 26 -25.72 -0.05 0.33
C ALA A 26 -26.35 -0.87 -0.82
N SER A 27 -25.56 -1.26 -1.81
CA SER A 27 -26.01 -2.11 -2.93
C SER A 27 -24.96 -3.18 -3.23
N ASP A 28 -25.39 -4.37 -3.69
CA ASP A 28 -24.47 -5.44 -4.14
C ASP A 28 -23.48 -4.95 -5.20
N THR A 29 -23.91 -4.02 -6.06
CA THR A 29 -23.04 -3.39 -7.07
C THR A 29 -21.90 -2.60 -6.41
N THR A 30 -22.14 -2.01 -5.24
CA THR A 30 -21.12 -1.29 -4.48
C THR A 30 -20.05 -2.24 -3.94
N ASN A 31 -20.46 -3.36 -3.33
CA ASN A 31 -19.52 -4.33 -2.78
C ASN A 31 -18.62 -4.93 -3.87
N VAL A 32 -19.24 -5.21 -5.03
CA VAL A 32 -18.58 -5.66 -6.26
C VAL A 32 -17.56 -4.63 -6.77
N LEU A 33 -17.91 -3.35 -6.78
CA LEU A 33 -17.01 -2.28 -7.24
C LEU A 33 -15.91 -1.96 -6.21
N LEU A 34 -16.23 -2.02 -4.92
CA LEU A 34 -15.28 -1.76 -3.84
C LEU A 34 -14.16 -2.81 -3.81
N LEU A 35 -14.50 -4.08 -4.03
CA LEU A 35 -13.50 -5.15 -4.13
C LEU A 35 -12.57 -4.93 -5.33
N ALA A 36 -13.14 -4.59 -6.49
CA ALA A 36 -12.37 -4.28 -7.70
C ALA A 36 -11.45 -3.06 -7.53
N ILE A 37 -11.95 -1.96 -6.96
CA ILE A 37 -11.17 -0.73 -6.72
C ILE A 37 -10.07 -0.99 -5.69
N THR A 38 -10.39 -1.70 -4.60
CA THR A 38 -9.42 -2.00 -3.54
C THR A 38 -8.30 -2.89 -4.06
N LEU A 39 -8.65 -3.97 -4.77
CA LEU A 39 -7.66 -4.91 -5.31
C LEU A 39 -6.89 -4.32 -6.49
N GLY A 40 -7.55 -3.54 -7.34
CA GLY A 40 -6.92 -2.80 -8.43
C GLY A 40 -5.95 -1.74 -7.91
N GLY A 41 -6.35 -0.98 -6.88
CA GLY A 41 -5.49 -0.03 -6.19
C GLY A 41 -4.28 -0.71 -5.56
N PHE A 42 -4.49 -1.82 -4.84
CA PHE A 42 -3.40 -2.63 -4.30
C PHE A 42 -2.44 -3.08 -5.40
N SER A 43 -2.97 -3.57 -6.52
CA SER A 43 -2.19 -4.04 -7.68
C SER A 43 -1.32 -2.92 -8.29
N LEU A 44 -1.86 -1.71 -8.41
CA LEU A 44 -1.12 -0.54 -8.91
C LEU A 44 0.04 -0.17 -7.98
N PHE A 45 -0.21 -0.08 -6.66
CA PHE A 45 0.86 0.21 -5.70
C PHE A 45 1.88 -0.92 -5.61
N ASN A 46 1.44 -2.18 -5.70
CA ASN A 46 2.35 -3.32 -5.76
C ASN A 46 3.23 -3.27 -7.02
N LEU A 47 2.69 -2.87 -8.17
CA LEU A 47 3.47 -2.65 -9.39
C LEU A 47 4.49 -1.52 -9.22
N LEU A 48 4.12 -0.41 -8.58
CA LEU A 48 5.05 0.68 -8.26
C LEU A 48 6.20 0.20 -7.36
N LEU A 49 5.88 -0.62 -6.34
CA LEU A 49 6.89 -1.24 -5.48
C LEU A 49 7.79 -2.22 -6.25
N ASN A 50 7.22 -3.01 -7.15
CA ASN A 50 7.98 -3.90 -8.02
C ASN A 50 8.99 -3.09 -8.85
N GLY A 51 8.55 -1.98 -9.45
CA GLY A 51 9.45 -1.07 -10.15
C GLY A 51 10.56 -0.53 -9.25
N LEU A 52 10.20 -0.01 -8.07
CA LEU A 52 11.15 0.54 -7.10
C LEU A 52 12.20 -0.49 -6.68
N PHE A 53 11.79 -1.71 -6.33
CA PHE A 53 12.70 -2.77 -5.90
C PHE A 53 13.55 -3.34 -7.03
N PHE A 54 13.04 -3.33 -8.26
CA PHE A 54 13.82 -3.66 -9.45
C PHE A 54 14.92 -2.63 -9.71
N PHE A 55 14.57 -1.34 -9.79
CA PHE A 55 15.54 -0.27 -10.06
C PHE A 55 16.58 -0.10 -8.94
N THR A 56 16.20 -0.39 -7.71
CA THR A 56 17.12 -0.35 -6.56
C THR A 56 17.96 -1.62 -6.40
N GLY A 57 17.76 -2.64 -7.24
CA GLY A 57 18.56 -3.88 -7.28
C GLY A 57 18.22 -4.88 -6.17
N LYS A 58 17.08 -4.73 -5.47
CA LYS A 58 16.70 -5.63 -4.37
C LYS A 58 16.29 -7.02 -4.85
N TYR A 59 15.77 -7.13 -6.07
CA TYR A 59 15.49 -8.41 -6.71
C TYR A 59 16.73 -9.16 -7.19
N HIS A 60 17.95 -8.70 -6.90
CA HIS A 60 19.13 -9.57 -7.02
C HIS A 60 19.05 -10.74 -6.01
N SER A 61 18.40 -10.55 -4.86
CA SER A 61 18.18 -11.62 -3.88
C SER A 61 16.90 -12.39 -4.18
N ARG A 62 17.04 -13.69 -4.47
CA ARG A 62 15.91 -14.59 -4.72
C ARG A 62 15.00 -14.75 -3.51
N ASN A 63 15.56 -14.67 -2.30
CA ASN A 63 14.78 -14.75 -1.06
C ASN A 63 13.88 -13.52 -0.89
N PHE A 64 14.38 -12.33 -1.22
CA PHE A 64 13.58 -11.10 -1.16
C PHE A 64 12.41 -11.13 -2.14
N ALA A 65 12.65 -11.53 -3.39
CA ALA A 65 11.60 -11.66 -4.40
C ALA A 65 10.52 -12.68 -3.99
N LYS A 66 10.93 -13.84 -3.44
CA LYS A 66 9.99 -14.83 -2.90
C LYS A 66 9.15 -14.25 -1.77
N MET A 67 9.76 -13.57 -0.82
CA MET A 67 9.04 -13.02 0.33
C MET A 67 8.06 -11.92 -0.06
N HIS A 68 8.47 -11.00 -0.94
CA HIS A 68 7.60 -9.95 -1.46
C HIS A 68 6.43 -10.58 -2.23
N SER A 69 6.71 -11.53 -3.12
CA SER A 69 5.66 -12.23 -3.87
C SER A 69 4.66 -12.94 -2.95
N LEU A 70 5.15 -13.64 -1.92
CA LEU A 70 4.30 -14.35 -0.96
C LEU A 70 3.37 -13.39 -0.21
N ILE A 71 3.89 -12.25 0.27
CA ILE A 71 3.08 -11.23 0.93
C ILE A 71 2.07 -10.61 -0.04
N ALA A 72 2.49 -10.32 -1.27
CA ALA A 72 1.64 -9.65 -2.26
C ALA A 72 0.48 -10.51 -2.76
N VAL A 73 0.63 -11.84 -2.75
CA VAL A 73 -0.43 -12.77 -3.16
C VAL A 73 -1.58 -12.87 -2.14
N ILE A 74 -1.32 -12.61 -0.85
CA ILE A 74 -2.32 -12.79 0.23
C ILE A 74 -3.61 -12.00 -0.04
N PRO A 75 -3.58 -10.68 -0.35
CA PRO A 75 -4.79 -9.92 -0.68
C PRO A 75 -5.57 -10.47 -1.87
N ALA A 76 -4.88 -11.00 -2.89
CA ALA A 76 -5.54 -11.57 -4.06
C ALA A 76 -6.28 -12.88 -3.73
N ILE A 77 -5.70 -13.72 -2.87
CA ILE A 77 -6.36 -14.95 -2.39
C ILE A 77 -7.59 -14.60 -1.54
N ILE A 78 -7.46 -13.64 -0.62
CA ILE A 78 -8.59 -13.19 0.21
C ILE A 78 -9.72 -12.65 -0.68
N ALA A 79 -9.38 -11.81 -1.66
CA ALA A 79 -10.35 -11.27 -2.60
C ALA A 79 -11.05 -12.36 -3.44
N LEU A 80 -10.33 -13.43 -3.81
CA LEU A 80 -10.91 -14.58 -4.48
C LEU A 80 -11.97 -15.29 -3.61
N PHE A 81 -11.67 -15.55 -2.34
CA PHE A 81 -12.64 -16.17 -1.43
C PHE A 81 -13.86 -15.27 -1.21
N ILE A 82 -13.66 -13.96 -1.04
CA ILE A 82 -14.77 -13.01 -0.88
C ILE A 82 -15.64 -13.02 -2.14
N ALA A 83 -15.04 -12.96 -3.33
CA ALA A 83 -15.78 -12.94 -4.58
C ALA A 83 -16.59 -14.23 -4.84
N LEU A 84 -16.08 -15.39 -4.39
CA LEU A 84 -16.77 -16.68 -4.55
C LEU A 84 -17.89 -16.91 -3.52
N ILE A 85 -17.80 -16.33 -2.33
CA ILE A 85 -18.78 -16.52 -1.25
C ILE A 85 -19.92 -15.51 -1.34
N TYR A 86 -19.63 -14.26 -1.72
CA TYR A 86 -20.56 -13.14 -1.58
C TYR A 86 -21.18 -12.64 -2.88
N PHE A 87 -20.73 -13.08 -4.07
CA PHE A 87 -21.29 -12.62 -5.33
C PHE A 87 -22.08 -13.73 -6.03
N ASP A 88 -23.39 -13.53 -6.17
CA ASP A 88 -24.29 -14.51 -6.78
C ASP A 88 -24.51 -14.32 -8.29
N THR A 89 -24.12 -13.16 -8.84
CA THR A 89 -24.31 -12.85 -10.27
C THR A 89 -23.06 -13.12 -11.09
N ALA A 90 -23.21 -13.83 -12.20
CA ALA A 90 -22.11 -14.17 -13.12
C ALA A 90 -21.35 -12.92 -13.63
N GLY A 91 -22.05 -11.79 -13.81
CA GLY A 91 -21.43 -10.51 -14.17
C GLY A 91 -20.47 -9.98 -13.10
N ALA A 92 -20.89 -9.98 -11.83
CA ALA A 92 -20.06 -9.54 -10.71
C ALA A 92 -18.84 -10.44 -10.49
N ILE A 93 -19.01 -11.74 -10.64
CA ILE A 93 -17.94 -12.74 -10.54
C ILE A 93 -16.92 -12.52 -11.67
N SER A 94 -17.37 -12.42 -12.93
CA SER A 94 -16.46 -12.26 -14.08
C SER A 94 -15.62 -10.97 -14.02
N MET A 95 -16.21 -9.85 -13.60
CA MET A 95 -15.48 -8.59 -13.44
C MET A 95 -14.38 -8.70 -12.38
N ASN A 96 -14.69 -9.27 -11.21
CA ASN A 96 -13.73 -9.39 -10.11
C ASN A 96 -12.66 -10.45 -10.38
N ILE A 97 -13.01 -11.56 -11.07
CA ILE A 97 -12.03 -12.56 -11.50
C ILE A 97 -10.94 -11.93 -12.37
N GLY A 98 -11.30 -11.03 -13.30
CA GLY A 98 -10.33 -10.32 -14.12
C GLY A 98 -9.30 -9.55 -13.28
N VAL A 99 -9.78 -8.76 -12.30
CA VAL A 99 -8.90 -7.99 -11.40
C VAL A 99 -8.08 -8.92 -10.50
N ILE A 100 -8.66 -10.04 -10.03
CA ILE A 100 -7.94 -11.04 -9.23
C ILE A 100 -6.82 -11.69 -10.03
N ILE A 101 -7.05 -12.09 -11.28
CA ILE A 101 -6.01 -12.67 -12.15
C ILE A 101 -4.88 -11.67 -12.35
N VAL A 102 -5.20 -10.41 -12.65
CA VAL A 102 -4.19 -9.34 -12.79
C VAL A 102 -3.41 -9.15 -11.49
N SER A 103 -4.09 -9.13 -10.34
CA SER A 103 -3.46 -9.01 -9.04
C SER A 103 -2.51 -10.18 -8.73
N ILE A 104 -2.90 -11.41 -9.05
CA ILE A 104 -2.03 -12.59 -8.89
C ILE A 104 -0.81 -12.47 -9.79
N GLY A 105 -1.01 -12.12 -11.06
CA GLY A 105 0.09 -11.92 -12.02
C GLY A 105 1.11 -10.88 -11.55
N LEU A 106 0.62 -9.72 -11.09
CA LEU A 106 1.47 -8.65 -10.54
C LEU A 106 2.13 -9.02 -9.20
N SER A 107 1.53 -9.91 -8.44
CA SER A 107 2.11 -10.42 -7.19
C SER A 107 3.19 -11.47 -7.42
N LEU A 108 3.14 -12.20 -8.53
CA LEU A 108 4.18 -13.16 -8.94
C LEU A 108 5.32 -12.51 -9.74
N LEU A 109 5.10 -11.29 -10.23
CA LEU A 109 6.05 -10.51 -11.02
C LEU A 109 7.47 -10.37 -10.38
N PRO A 110 7.64 -10.20 -9.05
CA PRO A 110 8.96 -10.22 -8.41
C PRO A 110 9.82 -11.45 -8.77
N LEU A 111 9.20 -12.63 -8.88
CA LEU A 111 9.89 -13.89 -9.19
C LEU A 111 10.41 -13.91 -10.63
N GLN A 112 9.71 -13.25 -11.55
CA GLN A 112 10.15 -13.10 -12.92
C GLN A 112 11.26 -12.05 -13.02
N LEU A 113 11.11 -10.92 -12.31
CA LEU A 113 12.11 -9.86 -12.28
C LEU A 113 13.46 -10.32 -11.72
N THR A 114 13.49 -11.28 -10.79
CA THR A 114 14.75 -11.90 -10.33
C THR A 114 15.58 -12.49 -11.45
N LEU A 115 14.96 -12.99 -12.53
CA LEU A 115 15.66 -13.58 -13.67
C LEU A 115 16.34 -12.50 -14.53
N SER A 116 15.80 -11.29 -14.54
CA SER A 116 16.31 -10.14 -15.29
C SER A 116 17.17 -9.19 -14.44
N ALA A 117 17.20 -9.38 -13.12
CA ALA A 117 17.90 -8.50 -12.19
C ALA A 117 19.40 -8.83 -12.09
N THR A 118 20.18 -8.32 -13.04
CA THR A 118 21.65 -8.45 -13.06
C THR A 118 22.38 -7.44 -12.16
N LYS A 119 21.69 -6.39 -11.70
CA LYS A 119 22.30 -5.28 -10.95
C LYS A 119 22.21 -5.50 -9.43
N ALA A 120 23.37 -5.52 -8.77
CA ALA A 120 23.47 -5.60 -7.31
C ALA A 120 23.00 -4.29 -6.63
N PRO A 121 22.54 -4.35 -5.36
CA PRO A 121 22.11 -3.16 -4.61
C PRO A 121 23.26 -2.16 -4.44
N GLY A 122 23.01 -0.89 -4.78
CA GLY A 122 24.00 0.18 -4.64
C GLY A 122 24.04 0.79 -3.23
N LYS A 123 25.06 1.61 -2.96
CA LYS A 123 25.24 2.33 -1.67
C LYS A 123 24.08 3.29 -1.34
N HIS A 124 23.31 3.75 -2.32
CA HIS A 124 22.17 4.66 -2.10
C HIS A 124 20.81 3.96 -2.13
N THR A 125 20.76 2.66 -2.39
CA THR A 125 19.50 1.90 -2.50
C THR A 125 18.61 2.05 -1.27
N ALA A 126 19.16 1.88 -0.06
CA ALA A 126 18.35 1.94 1.16
C ALA A 126 17.85 3.38 1.45
N LEU A 127 18.63 4.39 1.07
CA LEU A 127 18.23 5.79 1.19
C LEU A 127 17.06 6.12 0.25
N ILE A 128 17.12 5.67 -1.01
CA ILE A 128 16.04 5.85 -1.99
C ILE A 128 14.75 5.18 -1.50
N ILE A 129 14.85 3.96 -0.96
CA ILE A 129 13.68 3.25 -0.42
C ILE A 129 13.12 3.98 0.82
N ALA A 130 13.98 4.49 1.71
CA ALA A 130 13.55 5.25 2.89
C ALA A 130 12.87 6.58 2.51
N LEU A 131 13.40 7.32 1.53
CA LEU A 131 12.74 8.52 1.00
C LEU A 131 11.39 8.19 0.36
N THR A 132 11.33 7.08 -0.38
CA THR A 132 10.06 6.62 -0.96
C THR A 132 9.05 6.25 0.12
N ALA A 133 9.50 5.65 1.24
CA ALA A 133 8.63 5.36 2.38
C ALA A 133 8.04 6.64 2.99
N ILE A 134 8.84 7.72 3.12
CA ILE A 134 8.35 9.03 3.58
C ILE A 134 7.33 9.59 2.59
N LEU A 135 7.61 9.56 1.29
CA LEU A 135 6.69 10.06 0.27
C LEU A 135 5.35 9.30 0.30
N LEU A 136 5.40 7.98 0.44
CA LEU A 136 4.19 7.15 0.59
C LEU A 136 3.45 7.46 1.90
N LEU A 137 4.17 7.74 3.00
CA LEU A 137 3.54 8.14 4.26
C LEU A 137 2.85 9.50 4.15
N ILE A 138 3.45 10.46 3.45
CA ILE A 138 2.80 11.76 3.15
C ILE A 138 1.56 11.54 2.31
N ALA A 139 1.64 10.69 1.28
CA ALA A 139 0.48 10.33 0.46
C ALA A 139 -0.61 9.60 1.28
N ALA A 140 -0.23 8.84 2.30
CA ALA A 140 -1.16 8.10 3.16
C ALA A 140 -2.08 9.00 3.99
N TYR A 141 -1.71 10.27 4.22
CA TYR A 141 -2.63 11.25 4.81
C TYR A 141 -3.85 11.54 3.94
N TYR A 142 -3.75 11.36 2.61
CA TYR A 142 -4.87 11.53 1.69
C TYR A 142 -5.59 10.22 1.41
N VAL A 143 -4.86 9.10 1.40
CA VAL A 143 -5.40 7.76 1.13
C VAL A 143 -4.83 6.78 2.14
N ALA A 144 -5.57 6.53 3.22
CA ALA A 144 -5.09 5.77 4.38
C ALA A 144 -4.46 4.40 4.06
N PRO A 145 -5.00 3.58 3.12
CA PRO A 145 -4.40 2.28 2.75
C PRO A 145 -2.95 2.36 2.25
N ILE A 146 -2.50 3.51 1.74
CA ILE A 146 -1.12 3.71 1.26
C ILE A 146 -0.11 3.55 2.40
N ALA A 147 -0.52 3.77 3.65
CA ALA A 147 0.34 3.62 4.82
C ALA A 147 0.95 2.20 4.93
N ILE A 148 0.23 1.17 4.47
CA ILE A 148 0.73 -0.22 4.50
C ILE A 148 1.95 -0.37 3.58
N PHE A 149 1.94 0.27 2.40
CA PHE A 149 3.08 0.27 1.48
C PHE A 149 4.23 1.11 2.01
N ALA A 150 3.95 2.23 2.69
CA ALA A 150 4.97 3.03 3.38
C ALA A 150 5.69 2.20 4.46
N ILE A 151 4.95 1.42 5.26
CA ILE A 151 5.49 0.50 6.27
C ILE A 151 6.35 -0.57 5.61
N ALA A 152 5.90 -1.16 4.51
CA ALA A 152 6.66 -2.16 3.78
C ALA A 152 7.99 -1.59 3.28
N CYS A 153 7.99 -0.42 2.63
CA CYS A 153 9.22 0.26 2.20
C CYS A 153 10.15 0.57 3.38
N ALA A 154 9.62 1.08 4.50
CA ALA A 154 10.42 1.42 5.66
C ALA A 154 11.07 0.18 6.31
N HIS A 155 10.36 -0.95 6.39
CA HIS A 155 10.96 -2.23 6.82
C HIS A 155 12.08 -2.68 5.89
N VAL A 156 11.83 -2.63 4.57
CA VAL A 156 12.84 -3.02 3.60
C VAL A 156 14.06 -2.10 3.70
N ALA A 157 13.88 -0.79 3.84
CA ALA A 157 14.98 0.16 4.04
C ALA A 157 15.77 -0.13 5.32
N LEU A 158 15.09 -0.43 6.42
CA LEU A 158 15.69 -0.75 7.72
C LEU A 158 16.57 -2.01 7.67
N VAL A 159 16.09 -3.07 7.02
CA VAL A 159 16.84 -4.34 6.85
C VAL A 159 17.97 -4.19 5.84
N SER A 160 17.87 -3.22 4.93
CA SER A 160 18.76 -3.09 3.78
C SER A 160 20.08 -2.36 4.03
N GLN A 161 20.24 -1.59 5.10
CA GLN A 161 21.49 -0.90 5.41
C GLN A 161 21.77 -0.70 6.90
N ALA A 162 23.06 -0.63 7.22
CA ALA A 162 23.58 -0.36 8.56
C ALA A 162 23.73 1.12 8.90
N ASP A 163 23.55 2.04 7.94
CA ASP A 163 23.73 3.47 8.18
C ASP A 163 22.71 3.98 9.21
N ILE A 164 23.23 4.61 10.26
CA ILE A 164 22.45 5.15 11.38
C ILE A 164 21.39 6.16 10.90
N LYS A 165 21.69 6.93 9.84
CA LYS A 165 20.76 7.92 9.29
C LYS A 165 19.56 7.25 8.65
N VAL A 166 19.79 6.22 7.83
CA VAL A 166 18.72 5.47 7.15
C VAL A 166 17.91 4.67 8.16
N LYS A 167 18.56 4.10 9.19
CA LYS A 167 17.88 3.44 10.31
C LYS A 167 16.97 4.39 11.07
N PHE A 168 17.46 5.56 11.47
CA PHE A 168 16.67 6.56 12.18
C PHE A 168 15.46 7.01 11.34
N LEU A 169 15.68 7.29 10.04
CA LEU A 169 14.63 7.70 9.11
C LEU A 169 13.58 6.60 8.92
N SER A 170 14.01 5.34 8.83
CA SER A 170 13.11 4.19 8.69
C SER A 170 12.30 3.95 9.96
N ILE A 171 12.94 4.02 11.14
CA ILE A 171 12.25 3.82 12.44
C ILE A 171 11.23 4.94 12.69
N THR A 172 11.60 6.20 12.46
CA THR A 172 10.67 7.33 12.62
C THR A 172 9.48 7.22 11.67
N THR A 173 9.74 6.81 10.41
CA THR A 173 8.67 6.52 9.45
C THR A 173 7.78 5.37 9.91
N LEU A 174 8.35 4.29 10.46
CA LEU A 174 7.59 3.15 10.98
C LEU A 174 6.72 3.52 12.18
N VAL A 175 7.27 4.20 13.18
CA VAL A 175 6.51 4.63 14.36
C VAL A 175 5.33 5.50 13.93
N THR A 176 5.57 6.45 13.02
CA THR A 176 4.52 7.35 12.51
C THR A 176 3.46 6.57 11.71
N ALA A 177 3.89 5.66 10.82
CA ALA A 177 2.97 4.90 9.98
C ALA A 177 2.14 3.87 10.78
N TYR A 178 2.75 3.18 11.75
CA TYR A 178 2.01 2.28 12.65
C TYR A 178 1.05 3.05 13.56
N GLY A 179 1.46 4.20 14.09
CA GLY A 179 0.56 5.07 14.86
C GLY A 179 -0.63 5.55 14.02
N TYR A 180 -0.38 5.92 12.76
CA TYR A 180 -1.41 6.34 11.83
C TYR A 180 -2.41 5.22 11.50
N ILE A 181 -1.93 4.01 11.19
CA ILE A 181 -2.82 2.86 10.98
C ILE A 181 -3.58 2.50 12.27
N GLY A 182 -2.92 2.53 13.43
CA GLY A 182 -3.55 2.26 14.71
C GLY A 182 -4.68 3.24 15.02
N TYR A 183 -4.48 4.52 14.72
CA TYR A 183 -5.52 5.55 14.82
C TYR A 183 -6.70 5.25 13.89
N TRP A 184 -6.44 4.91 12.62
CA TRP A 184 -7.50 4.53 11.68
C TRP A 184 -8.23 3.26 12.10
N ALA A 185 -7.53 2.25 12.62
CA ALA A 185 -8.14 1.02 13.14
C ALA A 185 -9.05 1.33 14.34
N TYR A 186 -8.61 2.20 15.26
CA TYR A 186 -9.44 2.66 16.37
C TYR A 186 -10.70 3.38 15.88
N GLN A 187 -10.56 4.28 14.91
CA GLN A 187 -11.71 4.96 14.30
C GLN A 187 -12.68 3.97 13.65
N ILE A 188 -12.18 2.99 12.89
CA ILE A 188 -13.04 1.98 12.27
C ILE A 188 -13.80 1.19 13.34
N LEU A 189 -13.14 0.76 14.42
CA LEU A 189 -13.79 0.01 15.51
C LEU A 189 -14.81 0.84 16.30
N GLN A 190 -14.60 2.14 16.43
CA GLN A 190 -15.52 3.02 17.15
C GLN A 190 -16.79 3.32 16.33
N TYR A 191 -16.69 3.29 15.00
CA TYR A 191 -17.76 3.69 14.08
C TYR A 191 -18.29 2.54 13.21
N SER A 192 -17.86 1.29 13.43
CA SER A 192 -18.44 0.06 12.83
C SER A 192 -19.48 -0.58 13.73
#